data_AF-A0A962T8Z0-F1
#
_entry.id   AF-A0A962T8Z0-F1
#
_cell.length_a   1.000
_cell.length_b   1.000
_cell.length_c   1.000
_cell.angle_alpha   90.00
_cell.angle_beta   90.00
_cell.angle_gamma   90.00
#
_symmetry.space_group_name_H-M   'P 1'
#
loop_
_entity.id
_entity.type
_entity.pdbx_description
1 polymer ?
#
loop_
_entity_poly.entity_id
_entity_poly.type
_entity_poly.pdbx_seq_one_letter_code
_entity_poly.pdbx_strand_id
1 'polypeptide(L)'
;MEPEFPDSCIVVIEPSDWCQDGMFIMALVEGVRWFRQYRKDDAGESLVALNDVYPAIDLTGLDWKVEGIIMQRNLRRSQTPSGRREVKHYKYG
;
A
#
# COMPACT_ATOMS: atom_id res chain seq x y z
N MET A 1 2.02 7.49 -1.50
CA MET A 1 2.79 6.35 -0.95
C MET A 1 4.28 6.47 -1.29
N GLU A 2 4.75 7.70 -1.54
CA GLU A 2 6.17 8.01 -1.70
C GLU A 2 6.92 7.77 -0.38
N PRO A 3 8.23 7.44 -0.43
CA PRO A 3 9.05 7.33 -1.64
C PRO A 3 8.97 5.98 -2.35
N GLU A 4 8.45 4.93 -1.68
CA GLU A 4 8.41 3.58 -2.26
C GLU A 4 7.57 3.53 -3.53
N PHE A 5 6.41 4.19 -3.54
CA PHE A 5 5.50 4.27 -4.68
C PHE A 5 5.38 5.72 -5.15
N PRO A 6 6.29 6.19 -6.02
CA PRO A 6 6.22 7.53 -6.59
C PRO A 6 4.99 7.71 -7.46
N ASP A 7 4.60 8.97 -7.64
CA ASP A 7 3.51 9.32 -8.54
C ASP A 7 3.65 8.63 -9.91
N SER A 8 2.51 8.17 -10.45
CA SER A 8 2.43 7.51 -11.75
C SER A 8 3.22 6.20 -11.89
N CYS A 9 3.71 5.60 -10.80
CA CYS A 9 4.25 4.24 -10.86
C CYS A 9 3.13 3.21 -11.13
N ILE A 10 3.50 2.08 -11.71
CA ILE A 10 2.55 1.00 -11.99
C ILE A 10 2.72 -0.06 -10.91
N VAL A 11 1.61 -0.49 -10.31
CA VAL A 11 1.59 -1.60 -9.36
C VAL A 11 0.80 -2.78 -9.93
N VAL A 12 1.20 -4.00 -9.56
CA VAL A 12 0.42 -5.21 -9.81
C VAL A 12 -0.25 -5.60 -8.51
N ILE A 13 -1.56 -5.79 -8.59
CA ILE A 13 -2.43 -6.07 -7.46
C ILE A 13 -2.97 -7.48 -7.63
N GLU A 14 -2.83 -8.30 -6.59
CA GLU A 14 -3.46 -9.60 -6.50
C GLU A 14 -4.78 -9.44 -5.73
N PRO A 15 -5.94 -9.78 -6.32
CA PRO A 15 -7.23 -9.76 -5.61
C PRO A 15 -7.16 -10.68 -4.39
N SER A 16 -7.51 -10.16 -3.23
CA SER A 16 -7.40 -10.85 -1.95
C SER A 16 -8.30 -10.18 -0.92
N ASP A 17 -8.79 -10.96 0.05
CA ASP A 17 -9.56 -10.53 1.21
C ASP A 17 -8.77 -10.62 2.52
N TRP A 18 -7.49 -11.00 2.48
CA TRP A 18 -6.61 -11.13 3.64
C TRP A 18 -5.40 -10.18 3.54
N CYS A 19 -4.76 -9.90 4.69
CA CYS A 19 -3.48 -9.21 4.78
C CYS A 19 -2.78 -9.48 6.13
N GLN A 20 -1.52 -9.05 6.25
CA GLN A 20 -0.73 -9.08 7.50
C GLN A 20 -0.05 -7.73 7.72
N ASP A 21 0.42 -7.46 8.95
CA ASP A 21 1.17 -6.24 9.28
C ASP A 21 2.32 -6.00 8.28
N GLY A 22 2.44 -4.75 7.83
CA GLY A 22 3.49 -4.31 6.92
C GLY A 22 3.18 -4.52 5.43
N MET A 23 2.09 -5.20 5.07
CA MET A 23 1.71 -5.36 3.66
C MET A 23 1.20 -4.06 3.04
N PHE A 24 1.48 -3.86 1.76
CA PHE A 24 0.87 -2.82 0.94
C PHE A 24 -0.43 -3.34 0.34
N ILE A 25 -1.54 -2.66 0.59
CA ILE A 25 -2.87 -3.14 0.21
C ILE A 25 -3.71 -2.05 -0.48
N MET A 26 -4.66 -2.52 -1.29
CA MET A 26 -5.86 -1.79 -1.63
C MET A 26 -6.95 -2.16 -0.63
N ALA A 27 -7.49 -1.17 0.07
CA ALA A 27 -8.59 -1.33 1.00
C ALA A 27 -9.77 -0.45 0.61
N LEU A 28 -10.99 -0.92 0.87
CA LEU A 28 -12.19 -0.11 0.84
C LEU A 28 -12.55 0.22 2.29
N VAL A 29 -12.60 1.50 2.66
CA VAL A 29 -12.96 1.97 4.00
C VAL A 29 -14.12 2.95 3.83
N GLU A 30 -15.26 2.67 4.44
CA GLU A 30 -16.47 3.51 4.35
C GLU A 30 -16.83 3.86 2.88
N GLY A 31 -16.66 2.88 1.97
CA GLY A 31 -16.93 3.05 0.54
C GLY A 31 -15.85 3.80 -0.26
N VAL A 32 -14.74 4.22 0.36
CA VAL A 32 -13.62 4.91 -0.30
C VAL A 32 -12.42 3.98 -0.44
N ARG A 33 -11.81 3.94 -1.64
CA ARG A 33 -10.62 3.14 -1.91
C ARG A 33 -9.35 3.84 -1.45
N TRP A 34 -8.53 3.11 -0.70
CA TRP A 34 -7.26 3.55 -0.17
C TRP A 34 -6.13 2.63 -0.61
N PHE A 35 -5.04 3.23 -1.08
CA PHE A 35 -3.76 2.55 -1.24
C PHE A 35 -2.82 2.95 -0.11
N ARG A 36 -2.57 2.01 0.82
CA ARG A 36 -1.81 2.24 2.05
C ARG A 36 -1.02 1.01 2.47
N GLN A 37 -0.11 1.19 3.44
CA GLN A 37 0.46 0.07 4.17
C GLN A 37 -0.49 -0.27 5.32
N TYR A 38 -0.88 -1.53 5.45
CA TYR A 38 -1.62 -2.00 6.59
C TYR A 38 -0.67 -2.21 7.77
N ARG A 39 -1.02 -1.64 8.93
CA ARG A 39 -0.30 -1.82 10.18
C ARG A 39 -1.22 -2.41 11.23
N LYS A 40 -0.71 -3.39 11.97
CA LYS A 40 -1.38 -4.00 13.11
C LYS A 40 -0.42 -4.11 14.28
N ASP A 41 -0.78 -3.45 15.39
CA ASP A 41 -0.03 -3.45 16.63
C ASP A 41 -0.98 -3.56 17.84
N ASP A 42 -0.46 -3.38 19.05
CA ASP A 42 -1.24 -3.48 20.29
C ASP A 42 -2.35 -2.42 20.40
N ALA A 43 -2.24 -1.30 19.68
CA ALA A 43 -3.24 -0.24 19.66
C ALA A 43 -4.38 -0.49 18.66
N GLY A 44 -4.22 -1.45 17.75
CA GLY A 44 -5.24 -1.85 16.79
C GLY A 44 -4.73 -1.92 15.36
N GLU A 45 -5.63 -1.63 14.42
CA GLU A 45 -5.38 -1.75 13.00
C GLU A 45 -5.49 -0.39 12.32
N SER A 46 -4.51 -0.05 11.48
CA SER A 46 -4.48 1.22 10.79
C SER A 46 -3.94 1.12 9.37
N LEU A 47 -4.35 2.07 8.52
CA LEU A 47 -3.78 2.26 7.19
C LEU A 47 -2.85 3.47 7.20
N VAL A 48 -1.57 3.22 6.94
CA VAL A 48 -0.51 4.21 7.07
C VAL A 48 0.07 4.58 5.71
N ALA A 49 0.35 5.86 5.52
CA ALA A 49 1.10 6.36 4.39
C ALA A 49 2.61 6.29 4.67
N LEU A 50 3.42 5.95 3.67
CA LEU A 50 4.89 6.09 3.80
C LEU A 50 5.39 7.53 3.73
N ASN A 51 4.49 8.46 3.38
CA ASN A 51 4.75 9.88 3.38
C ASN A 51 3.99 10.48 4.56
N ASP A 52 4.74 10.96 5.55
CA ASP A 52 4.24 11.44 6.85
C ASP A 52 3.33 12.69 6.74
N VAL A 53 3.28 13.34 5.58
CA VAL A 53 2.33 14.43 5.30
C VAL A 53 0.88 13.94 5.34
N TYR A 54 0.65 12.66 5.06
CA TYR A 54 -0.69 12.08 5.08
C TYR A 54 -0.93 11.31 6.39
N PRO A 55 -2.00 11.64 7.13
CA PRO A 55 -2.29 10.98 8.40
C PRO A 55 -2.62 9.50 8.21
N ALA A 56 -2.37 8.73 9.26
CA ALA A 56 -2.87 7.37 9.37
C ALA A 56 -4.40 7.36 9.48
N ILE A 57 -5.01 6.29 9.00
CA ILE A 57 -6.45 6.03 9.15
C ILE A 57 -6.57 4.90 10.17
N ASP A 58 -7.08 5.22 11.35
CA ASP A 58 -7.49 4.21 12.34
C ASP A 58 -8.72 3.47 11.80
N LEU A 59 -8.66 2.14 11.78
CA LEU A 59 -9.74 1.29 11.27
C LEU A 59 -10.73 0.88 12.36
N THR A 60 -10.46 1.23 13.62
CA THR A 60 -11.32 0.88 14.76
C THR A 60 -12.72 1.44 14.58
N GLY A 61 -13.71 0.54 14.51
CA GLY A 61 -15.12 0.91 14.38
C GLY A 61 -15.56 1.38 12.99
N LEU A 62 -14.69 1.29 11.98
CA LEU A 62 -15.03 1.56 10.58
C LEU A 62 -15.44 0.27 9.86
N ASP A 63 -16.33 0.38 8.88
CA ASP A 63 -16.56 -0.69 7.89
C ASP A 63 -15.44 -0.65 6.86
N TRP A 64 -14.65 -1.72 6.82
CA TRP A 64 -13.56 -1.84 5.88
C TRP A 64 -13.28 -3.26 5.44
N LYS A 65 -12.68 -3.40 4.25
CA LYS A 65 -12.22 -4.67 3.71
C LYS A 65 -10.99 -4.51 2.84
N VAL A 66 -10.19 -5.57 2.74
CA VAL A 66 -9.13 -5.68 1.74
C VAL A 66 -9.78 -5.99 0.38
N GLU A 67 -9.37 -5.27 -0.67
CA GLU A 67 -9.74 -5.58 -2.06
C GLU A 67 -8.57 -6.24 -2.83
N GLY A 68 -7.33 -6.05 -2.37
CA GLY A 68 -6.18 -6.74 -2.93
C GLY A 68 -4.85 -6.34 -2.29
N ILE A 69 -3.83 -7.15 -2.56
CA ILE A 69 -2.46 -6.98 -2.05
C ILE A 69 -1.55 -6.51 -3.19
N ILE A 70 -0.65 -5.57 -2.92
CA ILE A 70 0.34 -5.11 -3.90
C ILE A 70 1.52 -6.08 -3.95
N MET A 71 1.64 -6.79 -5.06
CA MET A 71 2.67 -7.83 -5.27
C MET A 71 3.88 -7.33 -6.06
N GLN A 72 3.72 -6.25 -6.82
CA GLN A 72 4.81 -5.71 -7.63
C GLN A 72 4.68 -4.20 -7.82
N ARG A 73 5.82 -3.54 -7.97
CA ARG A 73 5.94 -2.15 -8.40
C ARG A 73 6.90 -2.04 -9.57
N ASN A 74 6.49 -1.27 -10.58
CA ASN A 74 7.25 -0.97 -11.78
C ASN A 74 7.51 0.54 -11.86
N LEU A 75 8.78 0.92 -11.83
CA LEU A 75 9.24 2.28 -12.07
C LEU A 75 9.73 2.46 -13.50
N ARG A 76 9.40 3.63 -14.05
CA ARG A 76 9.91 4.15 -15.33
C ARG A 76 11.26 4.82 -15.12
N ARG A 77 11.99 5.02 -16.21
CA ARG A 77 13.33 5.65 -16.21
C ARG A 77 13.34 7.03 -15.54
N SER A 78 12.28 7.82 -15.70
CA SER A 78 12.15 9.16 -15.11
C SER A 78 11.90 9.14 -13.60
N GLN A 79 11.57 7.97 -13.03
CA GLN A 79 11.22 7.80 -11.62
C GLN A 79 12.39 7.17 -10.82
N THR A 80 13.51 6.85 -11.47
CA THR A 80 14.67 6.20 -10.83
C THR A 80 15.90 7.10 -10.90
N PRO A 81 16.73 7.16 -9.85
CA PRO A 81 18.00 7.89 -9.90
C PRO A 81 18.96 7.32 -10.96
N SER A 82 18.84 6.02 -11.26
CA SER A 82 19.69 5.31 -12.22
C SER A 82 19.35 5.58 -13.68
N GLY A 83 18.19 6.19 -13.98
CA GLY A 83 17.67 6.35 -15.35
C GLY A 83 17.26 5.03 -16.02
N ARG A 84 17.17 3.94 -15.25
CA ARG A 84 16.76 2.61 -15.71
C ARG A 84 15.35 2.27 -15.23
N ARG A 85 14.68 1.34 -15.89
CA ARG A 85 13.43 0.79 -15.35
C ARG A 85 13.79 -0.10 -14.17
N GLU A 86 13.02 0.00 -13.09
CA GLU A 86 13.21 -0.83 -11.90
C GLU A 86 11.90 -1.56 -11.60
N VAL A 87 12.03 -2.84 -11.27
CA VAL A 87 10.90 -3.69 -10.89
C VAL A 87 11.21 -4.27 -9.52
N LYS A 88 10.26 -4.15 -8.60
CA LYS A 88 10.35 -4.75 -7.28
C LYS A 88 9.15 -5.67 -7.08
N HIS A 89 9.42 -6.90 -6.72
CA HIS A 89 8.42 -7.87 -6.28
C HIS A 89 8.39 -7.88 -4.75
N TYR A 90 7.20 -7.73 -4.18
CA TYR A 90 7.00 -7.87 -2.75
C TYR A 90 6.71 -9.34 -2.45
N LYS A 91 7.36 -9.87 -1.42
CA LYS A 91 7.13 -11.22 -0.93
C LYS A 91 6.55 -11.10 0.46
N TYR A 92 5.36 -11.65 0.63
CA TYR A 92 4.70 -11.75 1.91
C TYR A 92 4.65 -13.24 2.30
N GLY A 93 4.93 -13.51 3.57
CA GLY A 93 5.20 -14.86 4.09
C GLY A 93 3.96 -15.63 4.51
#